data_AF-A0ABD5U9K4-F1
#
_entry.id   AF-A0ABD5U9K4-F1
#
_cell.length_a   1.000
_cell.length_b   1.000
_cell.length_c   1.000
_cell.angle_alpha   90.00
_cell.angle_beta   90.00
_cell.angle_gamma   90.00
#
_symmetry.space_group_name_H-M   'P 1'
#
loop_
_entity.id
_entity.type
_entity.pdbx_description
1 polymer ?
#
loop_
_entity_poly.entity_id
_entity_poly.type
_entity_poly.pdbx_seq_one_letter_code
_entity_poly.pdbx_strand_id
1 'polypeptide(L)'
;MPVVDVHPEELRRLTGHEDKSDEEFVDDLFALGLEFEGETEEGAFQLEFGPDRLDRLSVEGVARSLRYQYGDDRGVYVPKTNNPDYTFVVDEDVPDERPYVTGAIIRGVDLDDEALDSLIQLQEKLHATMGRQRAKGAIGIHDLTMIKGEVLSDEGGGNSITYTGIDPDGDTFVPLDSDAELSPAEVLEEHATGREYADLVSEYDRYPAIYDELGLFSFPPVINGRRTEVSTDSRELLVELTGTDQWTIDRMCSIICYALSARGATIEEVEVEYPNETLLRPDFEVETKRVSHDRIETMLGVEFEEREAADLFERSGLGVELAEDESTDTDADGDDEGTIYEVSIPPYRVDVLHPLDLVDDVGRAYGFNELEPRYPDVGTVGERHERSRLEDAARNSLVGLGFEDLLNFHMTNEDALTTRMNVEEGADVLGGGEPARITEPYSEDYTVLRTWAIPSLMMVLENNTHRAYPQDLAEIGFVAERDDDMNTRVRERRHVAAVLARHDATYEDAKARLQALCSDFGVELETPETAHPSFIDGRVASVVVDGEDVGVVGEVHPKVLVEHDLELPVAAFEFDLNALR
;
A
#
# COMPACT_ATOMS: atom_id res chain seq x y z
N MET A 1 7.13 -4.39 -1.09
CA MET A 1 7.09 -2.93 -0.88
C MET A 1 7.90 -2.28 -2.00
N PRO A 2 8.36 -1.00 -1.98
CA PRO A 2 9.31 -0.55 -2.98
C PRO A 2 10.59 -1.39 -2.90
N VAL A 3 11.06 -1.87 -4.06
CA VAL A 3 12.35 -2.54 -4.22
C VAL A 3 13.27 -1.61 -5.01
N VAL A 4 14.51 -1.46 -4.57
CA VAL A 4 15.53 -0.63 -5.21
C VAL A 4 16.74 -1.50 -5.50
N ASP A 5 17.23 -1.40 -6.73
CA ASP A 5 18.43 -2.09 -7.16
C ASP A 5 19.65 -1.21 -6.84
N VAL A 6 20.63 -1.76 -6.14
CA VAL A 6 21.83 -1.06 -5.67
C VAL A 6 23.09 -1.81 -6.06
N HIS A 7 23.98 -1.18 -6.83
CA HIS A 7 25.27 -1.76 -7.17
C HIS A 7 26.21 -1.78 -5.94
N PRO A 8 26.72 -2.94 -5.50
CA PRO A 8 27.51 -3.05 -4.27
C PRO A 8 28.83 -2.29 -4.31
N GLU A 9 29.51 -2.26 -5.47
CA GLU A 9 30.76 -1.53 -5.66
C GLU A 9 30.55 0.00 -5.58
N GLU A 10 29.44 0.48 -6.13
CA GLU A 10 29.07 1.89 -6.01
C GLU A 10 28.70 2.27 -4.57
N LEU A 11 27.91 1.43 -3.90
CA LEU A 11 27.56 1.63 -2.49
C LEU A 11 28.80 1.73 -1.60
N ARG A 12 29.80 0.85 -1.82
CA ARG A 12 31.11 0.90 -1.17
C ARG A 12 31.83 2.23 -1.37
N ARG A 13 31.90 2.69 -2.62
CA ARG A 13 32.54 3.95 -3.00
C ARG A 13 31.86 5.15 -2.34
N LEU A 14 30.52 5.19 -2.37
CA LEU A 14 29.74 6.29 -1.78
C LEU A 14 29.78 6.30 -0.25
N THR A 15 29.87 5.12 0.38
CA THR A 15 30.03 5.02 1.84
C THR A 15 31.46 5.29 2.30
N GLY A 16 32.46 5.08 1.44
CA GLY A 16 33.88 5.14 1.80
C GLY A 16 34.41 3.87 2.44
N HIS A 17 33.67 2.75 2.36
CA HIS A 17 33.99 1.46 2.98
C HIS A 17 34.26 0.38 1.92
N GLU A 18 35.24 0.62 1.05
CA GLU A 18 35.58 -0.28 -0.08
C GLU A 18 36.07 -1.67 0.35
N ASP A 19 36.56 -1.81 1.58
CA ASP A 19 37.11 -3.07 2.10
C ASP A 19 36.04 -4.04 2.65
N LYS A 20 34.78 -3.60 2.84
CA LYS A 20 33.71 -4.43 3.40
C LYS A 20 33.20 -5.47 2.40
N SER A 21 32.98 -6.69 2.87
CA SER A 21 32.40 -7.78 2.08
C SER A 21 30.90 -7.58 1.83
N ASP A 22 30.34 -8.33 0.88
CA ASP A 22 28.90 -8.28 0.57
C ASP A 22 28.06 -8.73 1.78
N GLU A 23 28.52 -9.77 2.50
CA GLU A 23 27.86 -10.27 3.72
C GLU A 23 27.79 -9.17 4.81
N GLU A 24 28.88 -8.43 5.03
CA GLU A 24 28.90 -7.32 6.00
C GLU A 24 27.93 -6.20 5.61
N PHE A 25 27.87 -5.83 4.33
CA PHE A 25 26.90 -4.82 3.88
C PHE A 25 25.45 -5.27 4.05
N VAL A 26 25.14 -6.52 3.72
CA VAL A 26 23.78 -7.07 3.90
C VAL A 26 23.36 -7.02 5.37
N ASP A 27 24.25 -7.38 6.29
CA ASP A 27 24.00 -7.28 7.73
C ASP A 27 23.77 -5.82 8.18
N ASP A 28 24.59 -4.87 7.69
CA ASP A 28 24.45 -3.45 8.01
C ASP A 28 23.15 -2.84 7.43
N LEU A 29 22.76 -3.26 6.23
CA LEU A 29 21.51 -2.87 5.58
C LEU A 29 20.30 -3.39 6.37
N PHE A 30 20.36 -4.64 6.83
CA PHE A 30 19.33 -5.22 7.69
C PHE A 30 19.17 -4.43 8.99
N ALA A 31 20.27 -3.98 9.61
CA ALA A 31 20.23 -3.13 10.80
C ALA A 31 19.53 -1.77 10.55
N LEU A 32 19.57 -1.26 9.32
CA LEU A 32 18.83 -0.06 8.90
C LEU A 32 17.36 -0.31 8.56
N GLY A 33 16.92 -1.57 8.55
CA GLY A 33 15.58 -1.99 8.14
C GLY A 33 15.41 -2.15 6.62
N LEU A 34 16.50 -2.37 5.89
CA LEU A 34 16.50 -2.75 4.46
C LEU A 34 16.63 -4.28 4.35
N GLU A 35 15.67 -4.92 3.71
CA GLU A 35 15.66 -6.37 3.51
C GLU A 35 16.28 -6.73 2.15
N PHE A 36 17.24 -7.65 2.16
CA PHE A 36 17.89 -8.14 0.95
C PHE A 36 17.07 -9.29 0.34
N GLU A 37 16.47 -9.04 -0.82
CA GLU A 37 15.61 -9.99 -1.54
C GLU A 37 16.39 -10.89 -2.51
N GLY A 38 17.63 -10.50 -2.84
CA GLY A 38 18.49 -11.21 -3.76
C GLY A 38 19.32 -10.29 -4.64
N GLU A 39 19.80 -10.83 -5.76
CA GLU A 39 20.61 -10.10 -6.74
C GLU A 39 19.94 -10.12 -8.11
N THR A 40 20.09 -9.03 -8.85
CA THR A 40 19.73 -8.98 -10.27
C THR A 40 20.69 -9.84 -11.10
N GLU A 41 20.34 -10.12 -12.36
CA GLU A 41 21.25 -10.83 -13.29
C GLU A 41 22.60 -10.09 -13.49
N GLU A 42 22.61 -8.78 -13.26
CA GLU A 42 23.77 -7.90 -13.40
C GLU A 42 24.55 -7.72 -12.08
N GLY A 43 24.12 -8.39 -11.00
CA GLY A 43 24.81 -8.39 -9.70
C GLY A 43 24.50 -7.18 -8.81
N ALA A 44 23.42 -6.44 -9.08
CA ALA A 44 22.92 -5.42 -8.17
C ALA A 44 22.13 -6.06 -7.03
N PHE A 45 22.25 -5.53 -5.81
CA PHE A 45 21.43 -5.95 -4.67
C PHE A 45 20.01 -5.44 -4.82
N GLN A 46 19.03 -6.31 -4.62
CA GLN A 46 17.62 -5.94 -4.57
C GLN A 46 17.22 -5.71 -3.12
N LEU A 47 16.96 -4.45 -2.77
CA LEU A 47 16.66 -4.05 -1.40
C LEU A 47 15.21 -3.61 -1.28
N GLU A 48 14.44 -4.31 -0.45
CA GLU A 48 13.08 -3.92 -0.06
C GLU A 48 13.13 -3.08 1.23
N PHE A 49 12.31 -2.03 1.32
CA PHE A 49 12.18 -1.22 2.54
C PHE A 49 10.77 -0.67 2.76
N GLY A 50 10.55 -0.19 3.97
CA GLY A 50 9.31 0.49 4.36
C GLY A 50 9.04 1.74 3.50
N PRO A 51 7.78 2.02 3.16
CA PRO A 51 7.43 3.14 2.28
C PRO A 51 7.59 4.53 2.93
N ASP A 52 8.07 4.59 4.17
CA ASP A 52 8.32 5.80 4.95
C ASP A 52 9.60 6.51 4.53
N ARG A 53 10.72 5.78 4.40
CA ARG A 53 12.05 6.36 4.11
C ARG A 53 12.30 6.54 2.62
N LEU A 54 11.54 7.43 1.98
CA LEU A 54 11.66 7.72 0.55
C LEU A 54 13.04 8.27 0.15
N ASP A 55 13.81 8.78 1.10
CA ASP A 55 15.20 9.16 0.89
C ASP A 55 16.11 7.99 0.54
N ARG A 56 15.68 6.74 0.74
CA ARG A 56 16.41 5.50 0.43
C ARG A 56 16.01 4.88 -0.91
N LEU A 57 15.28 5.59 -1.76
CA LEU A 57 14.87 5.12 -3.10
C LEU A 57 16.04 5.05 -4.12
N SER A 58 17.27 5.31 -3.70
CA SER A 58 18.47 5.30 -4.53
C SER A 58 19.72 4.90 -3.73
N VAL A 59 20.80 4.54 -4.43
CA VAL A 59 22.07 4.17 -3.80
C VAL A 59 22.67 5.29 -2.95
N GLU A 60 22.51 6.55 -3.36
CA GLU A 60 23.01 7.72 -2.62
C GLU A 60 22.27 7.90 -1.30
N GLY A 61 20.97 7.61 -1.30
CA GLY A 61 20.11 7.59 -0.12
C GLY A 61 20.48 6.52 0.89
N VAL A 62 20.66 5.30 0.39
CA VAL A 62 21.10 4.15 1.18
C VAL A 62 22.51 4.40 1.74
N ALA A 63 23.44 4.86 0.90
CA ALA A 63 24.80 5.20 1.31
C ALA A 63 24.81 6.27 2.40
N ARG A 64 23.98 7.32 2.27
CA ARG A 64 23.84 8.37 3.29
C ARG A 64 23.39 7.77 4.63
N SER A 65 22.37 6.91 4.62
CA SER A 65 21.88 6.25 5.84
C SER A 65 22.97 5.39 6.50
N LEU A 66 23.76 4.65 5.71
CA LEU A 66 24.87 3.85 6.23
C LEU A 66 26.00 4.71 6.82
N ARG A 67 26.37 5.83 6.17
CA ARG A 67 27.39 6.75 6.69
C ARG A 67 27.00 7.33 8.05
N TYR A 68 25.72 7.67 8.25
CA TYR A 68 25.20 8.08 9.56
C TYR A 68 25.24 6.92 10.57
N GLN A 69 24.81 5.72 10.18
CA GLN A 69 24.85 4.54 11.05
C GLN A 69 26.27 4.21 11.53
N TYR A 70 27.26 4.30 10.64
CA TYR A 70 28.68 4.12 10.96
C TYR A 70 29.27 5.28 11.78
N GLY A 71 28.58 6.42 11.82
CA GLY A 71 29.03 7.65 12.49
C GLY A 71 30.07 8.44 11.70
N ASP A 72 30.23 8.15 10.40
CA ASP A 72 31.07 8.92 9.47
C ASP A 72 30.48 10.31 9.21
N ASP A 73 29.15 10.36 9.09
CA ASP A 73 28.36 11.58 9.07
C ASP A 73 27.59 11.73 10.39
N ARG A 74 27.35 12.99 10.79
CA ARG A 74 26.66 13.35 12.04
C ARG A 74 25.86 14.63 11.86
N GLY A 75 24.71 14.69 12.53
CA GLY A 75 23.88 15.88 12.58
C GLY A 75 23.08 16.10 11.29
N VAL A 76 22.63 17.35 11.08
CA VAL A 76 21.97 17.76 9.83
C VAL A 76 23.01 18.23 8.82
N TYR A 77 22.97 17.64 7.63
CA TYR A 77 23.59 18.19 6.42
C TYR A 77 22.52 18.87 5.56
N VAL A 78 22.79 20.11 5.12
CA VAL A 78 22.00 20.82 4.12
C VAL A 78 22.90 21.19 2.94
N PRO A 79 22.57 20.81 1.69
CA PRO A 79 23.30 21.22 0.51
C PRO A 79 23.39 22.75 0.43
N LYS A 80 24.56 23.25 0.08
CA LYS A 80 24.74 24.69 -0.16
C LYS A 80 24.13 25.08 -1.49
N THR A 81 23.41 26.18 -1.49
CA THR A 81 22.83 26.79 -2.69
C THR A 81 23.61 28.04 -3.11
N ASN A 82 23.56 28.34 -4.41
CA ASN A 82 23.97 29.64 -4.96
C ASN A 82 22.73 30.43 -5.40
N ASN A 83 22.91 31.74 -5.59
CA ASN A 83 21.85 32.63 -6.04
C ASN A 83 21.22 32.15 -7.36
N PRO A 84 19.91 32.37 -7.54
CA PRO A 84 19.20 31.94 -8.74
C PRO A 84 19.62 32.74 -9.97
N ASP A 85 19.98 32.02 -11.04
CA ASP A 85 20.14 32.58 -12.39
C ASP A 85 18.95 32.24 -13.31
N TYR A 86 18.04 31.38 -12.85
CA TYR A 86 16.84 30.93 -13.58
C TYR A 86 15.55 31.23 -12.82
N THR A 87 14.51 31.62 -13.57
CA THR A 87 13.19 31.92 -13.04
C THR A 87 12.12 31.12 -13.80
N PHE A 88 11.32 30.34 -13.08
CA PHE A 88 10.07 29.79 -13.56
C PHE A 88 8.98 30.87 -13.48
N VAL A 89 8.43 31.26 -14.62
CA VAL A 89 7.29 32.17 -14.72
C VAL A 89 6.03 31.33 -14.86
N VAL A 90 5.14 31.39 -13.87
CA VAL A 90 3.88 30.64 -13.85
C VAL A 90 2.76 31.52 -14.39
N ASP A 91 2.17 31.10 -15.50
CA ASP A 91 1.12 31.84 -16.20
C ASP A 91 -0.25 31.69 -15.52
N GLU A 92 -1.16 32.62 -15.77
CA GLU A 92 -2.57 32.55 -15.32
C GLU A 92 -3.35 31.41 -16.01
N ASP A 93 -2.83 30.91 -17.12
CA ASP A 93 -3.41 29.86 -17.96
C ASP A 93 -3.11 28.43 -17.48
N VAL A 94 -2.32 28.25 -16.41
CA VAL A 94 -2.06 26.94 -15.83
C VAL A 94 -3.37 26.26 -15.38
N PRO A 95 -3.57 24.96 -15.65
CA PRO A 95 -4.77 24.24 -15.22
C PRO A 95 -4.92 24.21 -13.69
N ASP A 96 -6.12 24.50 -13.20
CA ASP A 96 -6.47 24.49 -11.76
C ASP A 96 -6.23 23.11 -11.12
N GLU A 97 -6.32 22.04 -11.91
CA GLU A 97 -6.11 20.66 -11.47
C GLU A 97 -4.64 20.37 -11.15
N ARG A 98 -3.68 21.10 -11.73
CA ARG A 98 -2.24 20.92 -11.52
C ARG A 98 -1.50 22.28 -11.41
N PRO A 99 -1.76 23.06 -10.36
CA PRO A 99 -1.37 24.47 -10.31
C PRO A 99 0.09 24.71 -9.92
N TYR A 100 0.80 23.70 -9.41
CA TYR A 100 2.11 23.90 -8.78
C TYR A 100 3.28 23.43 -9.65
N VAL A 101 4.38 24.18 -9.60
CA VAL A 101 5.69 23.84 -10.19
C VAL A 101 6.79 24.21 -9.21
N THR A 102 7.86 23.43 -9.18
CA THR A 102 9.07 23.69 -8.41
C THR A 102 10.27 23.15 -9.19
N GLY A 103 11.48 23.50 -8.76
CA GLY A 103 12.67 23.00 -9.43
C GLY A 103 13.97 23.40 -8.78
N ALA A 104 15.05 22.96 -9.41
CA ALA A 104 16.42 23.28 -9.05
C ALA A 104 17.33 23.18 -10.28
N ILE A 105 18.41 23.97 -10.26
CA ILE A 105 19.51 23.81 -11.21
C ILE A 105 20.61 22.99 -10.55
N ILE A 106 21.14 22.01 -11.26
CA ILE A 106 22.19 21.12 -10.77
C ILE A 106 23.44 21.34 -11.60
N ARG A 107 24.52 21.79 -10.95
CA ARG A 107 25.80 22.16 -11.58
C ARG A 107 26.87 21.11 -11.32
N GLY A 108 27.64 20.77 -12.35
CA GLY A 108 28.83 19.93 -12.25
C GLY A 108 28.57 18.51 -11.75
N VAL A 109 27.47 17.89 -12.18
CA VAL A 109 27.22 16.45 -11.93
C VAL A 109 28.12 15.59 -12.83
N ASP A 110 28.59 14.45 -12.34
CA ASP A 110 29.25 13.43 -13.18
C ASP A 110 28.34 12.21 -13.26
N LEU A 111 27.83 11.95 -14.47
CA LEU A 111 26.91 10.85 -14.75
C LEU A 111 27.65 9.81 -15.60
N ASP A 112 28.10 8.74 -14.98
CA ASP A 112 28.38 7.48 -15.69
C ASP A 112 27.08 6.68 -15.88
N ASP A 113 27.16 5.51 -16.51
CA ASP A 113 25.99 4.67 -16.77
C ASP A 113 25.27 4.29 -15.45
N GLU A 114 26.02 3.87 -14.42
CA GLU A 114 25.48 3.52 -13.08
C GLU A 114 24.76 4.72 -12.41
N ALA A 115 25.36 5.91 -12.48
CA ALA A 115 24.78 7.12 -11.91
C ALA A 115 23.50 7.56 -12.63
N LEU A 116 23.47 7.43 -13.96
CA LEU A 116 22.29 7.75 -14.77
C LEU A 116 21.16 6.78 -14.45
N ASP A 117 21.45 5.48 -14.38
CA ASP A 117 20.48 4.44 -14.03
C ASP A 117 19.93 4.65 -12.61
N SER A 118 20.78 5.00 -11.64
CA SER A 118 20.35 5.36 -10.27
C SER A 118 19.39 6.57 -10.26
N LEU A 119 19.68 7.59 -11.06
CA LEU A 119 18.83 8.80 -11.14
C LEU A 119 17.47 8.50 -11.77
N ILE A 120 17.44 7.70 -12.85
CA ILE A 120 16.21 7.24 -13.50
C ILE A 120 15.40 6.40 -12.53
N GLN A 121 16.04 5.44 -11.84
CA GLN A 121 15.38 4.65 -10.81
C GLN A 121 14.78 5.53 -9.72
N LEU A 122 15.52 6.50 -9.17
CA LEU A 122 15.00 7.40 -8.15
C LEU A 122 13.76 8.16 -8.66
N GLN A 123 13.80 8.66 -9.89
CA GLN A 123 12.69 9.33 -10.54
C GLN A 123 11.46 8.43 -10.65
N GLU A 124 11.61 7.23 -11.19
CA GLU A 124 10.52 6.26 -11.38
C GLU A 124 9.91 5.82 -10.04
N LYS A 125 10.75 5.56 -9.04
CA LYS A 125 10.29 5.13 -7.72
C LYS A 125 9.56 6.25 -6.99
N LEU A 126 10.03 7.50 -7.10
CA LEU A 126 9.31 8.67 -6.57
C LEU A 126 7.99 8.91 -7.30
N HIS A 127 7.92 8.70 -8.62
CA HIS A 127 6.65 8.75 -9.37
C HIS A 127 5.67 7.69 -8.88
N ALA A 128 6.11 6.45 -8.70
CA ALA A 128 5.26 5.34 -8.28
C ALA A 128 4.75 5.49 -6.84
N THR A 129 5.59 5.99 -5.94
CA THR A 129 5.29 6.13 -4.51
C THR A 129 4.66 7.48 -4.19
N MET A 130 5.47 8.49 -3.86
CA MET A 130 5.04 9.82 -3.42
C MET A 130 4.20 10.54 -4.48
N GLY A 131 4.57 10.37 -5.75
CA GLY A 131 3.86 10.92 -6.91
C GLY A 131 2.54 10.22 -7.23
N ARG A 132 2.23 9.06 -6.63
CA ARG A 132 1.04 8.23 -6.91
C ARG A 132 0.84 7.98 -8.40
N GLN A 133 1.82 7.32 -9.03
CA GLN A 133 1.87 7.14 -10.48
C GLN A 133 1.73 8.47 -11.23
N ARG A 134 2.49 9.48 -10.79
CA ARG A 134 2.53 10.86 -11.32
C ARG A 134 1.26 11.70 -11.13
N ALA A 135 0.17 11.11 -10.62
CA ALA A 135 -1.10 11.81 -10.38
C ALA A 135 -0.94 12.99 -9.41
N LYS A 136 -0.13 12.84 -8.35
CA LYS A 136 0.10 13.89 -7.35
C LYS A 136 1.30 14.78 -7.68
N GLY A 137 2.38 14.20 -8.22
CA GLY A 137 3.62 14.90 -8.56
C GLY A 137 4.39 14.18 -9.66
N ALA A 138 4.90 14.93 -10.63
CA ALA A 138 5.70 14.44 -11.75
C ALA A 138 7.04 15.16 -11.77
N ILE A 139 8.06 14.50 -12.31
CA ILE A 139 9.45 14.96 -12.32
C ILE A 139 9.91 14.97 -13.78
N GLY A 140 10.43 16.11 -14.22
CA GLY A 140 11.23 16.26 -15.43
C GLY A 140 12.69 16.51 -15.07
N ILE A 141 13.61 15.78 -15.70
CA ILE A 141 15.05 16.02 -15.60
C ILE A 141 15.54 16.28 -17.02
N HIS A 142 16.23 17.41 -17.19
CA HIS A 142 16.56 17.96 -18.49
C HIS A 142 18.04 18.35 -18.56
N ASP A 143 18.69 18.14 -19.70
CA ASP A 143 20.02 18.71 -19.95
C ASP A 143 19.91 20.24 -20.08
N LEU A 144 20.44 20.96 -19.10
CA LEU A 144 20.35 22.41 -19.02
C LEU A 144 21.00 23.11 -20.21
N THR A 145 22.02 22.51 -20.82
CA THR A 145 22.75 23.12 -21.95
C THR A 145 21.86 23.26 -23.19
N MET A 146 20.82 22.43 -23.27
CA MET A 146 19.82 22.41 -24.33
C MET A 146 18.68 23.41 -24.10
N ILE A 147 18.57 23.99 -22.90
CA ILE A 147 17.57 24.99 -22.54
C ILE A 147 18.10 26.41 -22.88
N LYS A 148 17.22 27.27 -23.41
CA LYS A 148 17.51 28.68 -23.73
C LYS A 148 16.57 29.60 -22.98
N GLY A 149 17.10 30.39 -22.06
CA GLY A 149 16.33 31.40 -21.34
C GLY A 149 16.16 32.69 -22.14
N GLU A 150 14.97 33.29 -22.03
CA GLU A 150 14.75 34.65 -22.51
C GLU A 150 15.36 35.64 -21.49
N VAL A 151 16.05 36.68 -21.95
CA VAL A 151 16.63 37.71 -21.06
C VAL A 151 15.50 38.56 -20.51
N LEU A 152 15.24 38.44 -19.20
CA LEU A 152 14.28 39.28 -18.47
C LEU A 152 14.83 40.72 -18.37
N SER A 153 14.61 41.52 -19.43
CA SER A 153 14.85 42.97 -19.56
C SER A 153 16.30 43.50 -19.79
N ASP A 154 16.39 44.68 -20.43
CA ASP A 154 17.61 45.40 -20.83
C ASP A 154 18.54 45.84 -19.67
N GLU A 155 18.17 45.59 -18.41
CA GLU A 155 19.00 45.93 -17.23
C GLU A 155 19.49 44.71 -16.43
N GLY A 156 19.55 43.54 -17.07
CA GLY A 156 20.29 42.37 -16.56
C GLY A 156 19.48 41.50 -15.59
N GLY A 157 18.52 40.74 -16.11
CA GLY A 157 17.81 39.66 -15.40
C GLY A 157 18.05 38.30 -16.07
N GLY A 158 18.02 37.22 -15.29
CA GLY A 158 18.42 35.85 -15.66
C GLY A 158 17.56 35.16 -16.74
N ASN A 159 17.75 33.84 -16.86
CA ASN A 159 17.09 32.98 -17.85
C ASN A 159 15.66 32.60 -17.40
N SER A 160 14.64 32.83 -18.21
CA SER A 160 13.26 32.41 -17.88
C SER A 160 12.86 31.04 -18.47
N ILE A 161 11.99 30.33 -17.75
CA ILE A 161 11.27 29.13 -18.16
C ILE A 161 9.78 29.38 -17.84
N THR A 162 8.86 29.04 -18.73
CA THR A 162 7.43 29.32 -18.52
C THR A 162 6.68 28.04 -18.23
N TYR A 163 5.86 28.03 -17.17
CA TYR A 163 4.85 26.99 -16.90
C TYR A 163 3.46 27.55 -17.19
N THR A 164 2.73 26.93 -18.11
CA THR A 164 1.44 27.42 -18.62
C THR A 164 0.50 26.27 -19.02
N GLY A 165 -0.73 26.59 -19.39
CA GLY A 165 -1.69 25.66 -20.01
C GLY A 165 -1.69 25.78 -21.53
N ILE A 166 -1.65 24.66 -22.23
CA ILE A 166 -1.72 24.57 -23.70
C ILE A 166 -3.03 23.90 -24.15
N ASP A 167 -3.59 24.32 -25.28
CA ASP A 167 -4.68 23.57 -25.90
C ASP A 167 -4.22 22.17 -26.33
N PRO A 168 -5.11 21.15 -26.35
CA PRO A 168 -4.74 19.80 -26.79
C PRO A 168 -4.10 19.75 -28.19
N ASP A 169 -4.56 20.60 -29.11
CA ASP A 169 -4.03 20.77 -30.47
C ASP A 169 -3.02 21.93 -30.60
N GLY A 170 -2.37 22.33 -29.50
CA GLY A 170 -1.43 23.45 -29.44
C GLY A 170 -0.08 23.17 -30.12
N ASP A 171 0.96 23.89 -29.68
CA ASP A 171 2.32 23.74 -30.20
C ASP A 171 2.81 22.29 -30.12
N THR A 172 3.52 21.88 -31.16
CA THR A 172 4.09 20.54 -31.26
C THR A 172 5.51 20.49 -30.70
N PHE A 173 5.91 19.31 -30.24
CA PHE A 173 7.28 19.02 -29.85
C PHE A 173 7.63 17.59 -30.25
N VAL A 174 8.91 17.21 -30.17
CA VAL A 174 9.33 15.82 -30.36
C VAL A 174 9.43 15.15 -28.98
N PRO A 175 8.51 14.25 -28.61
CA PRO A 175 8.60 13.53 -27.33
C PRO A 175 9.83 12.63 -27.28
N LEU A 176 10.28 12.29 -26.07
CA LEU A 176 11.24 11.20 -25.87
C LEU A 176 10.75 9.92 -26.56
N ASP A 177 11.68 9.11 -27.07
CA ASP A 177 11.40 7.89 -27.83
C ASP A 177 10.57 8.07 -29.11
N SER A 178 10.48 9.31 -29.63
CA SER A 178 9.84 9.64 -30.90
C SER A 178 10.81 10.32 -31.89
N ASP A 179 10.52 10.16 -33.18
CA ASP A 179 11.16 10.87 -34.29
C ASP A 179 10.22 11.90 -34.96
N ALA A 180 8.97 11.99 -34.51
CA ALA A 180 7.95 12.88 -35.07
C ALA A 180 7.61 14.02 -34.11
N GLU A 181 7.35 15.21 -34.68
CA GLU A 181 6.70 16.31 -33.96
C GLU A 181 5.22 15.98 -33.78
N LEU A 182 4.74 16.01 -32.55
CA LEU A 182 3.37 15.69 -32.15
C LEU A 182 2.79 16.80 -31.30
N SER A 183 1.50 17.07 -31.43
CA SER A 183 0.74 17.88 -30.48
C SER A 183 0.50 17.11 -29.17
N PRO A 184 0.16 17.77 -28.06
CA PRO A 184 -0.20 17.08 -26.82
C PRO A 184 -1.32 16.04 -26.98
N ALA A 185 -2.36 16.32 -27.77
CA ALA A 185 -3.42 15.36 -28.08
C ALA A 185 -2.89 14.14 -28.86
N GLU A 186 -2.05 14.37 -29.89
CA GLU A 186 -1.43 13.29 -30.65
C GLU A 186 -0.50 12.43 -29.77
N VAL A 187 0.18 13.03 -28.79
CA VAL A 187 0.96 12.28 -27.79
C VAL A 187 0.06 11.32 -27.01
N LEU A 188 -1.07 11.78 -26.47
CA LEU A 188 -2.00 10.93 -25.72
C LEU A 188 -2.60 9.80 -26.57
N GLU A 189 -2.85 10.07 -27.85
CA GLU A 189 -3.45 9.10 -28.77
C GLU A 189 -2.47 8.12 -29.39
N GLU A 190 -1.23 8.53 -29.70
CA GLU A 190 -0.29 7.77 -30.52
C GLU A 190 0.93 7.24 -29.77
N HIS A 191 1.41 7.97 -28.75
CA HIS A 191 2.63 7.62 -28.01
C HIS A 191 2.35 6.58 -26.91
N ALA A 192 3.27 5.63 -26.71
CA ALA A 192 3.10 4.58 -25.70
C ALA A 192 2.94 5.16 -24.28
N THR A 193 3.88 6.00 -23.85
CA THR A 193 3.82 6.73 -22.57
C THR A 193 2.63 7.69 -22.52
N GLY A 194 2.25 8.28 -23.66
CA GLY A 194 1.10 9.18 -23.73
C GLY A 194 -0.20 8.46 -23.37
N ARG A 195 -0.42 7.28 -23.95
CA ARG A 195 -1.58 6.43 -23.63
C ARG A 195 -1.59 5.93 -22.19
N GLU A 196 -0.41 5.59 -21.65
CA GLU A 196 -0.28 5.11 -20.27
C GLU A 196 -0.75 6.15 -19.25
N TYR A 197 -0.42 7.43 -19.47
CA TYR A 197 -0.73 8.53 -18.54
C TYR A 197 -1.86 9.44 -19.00
N ALA A 198 -2.60 9.05 -20.05
CA ALA A 198 -3.66 9.89 -20.64
C ALA A 198 -4.76 10.24 -19.63
N ASP A 199 -5.16 9.30 -18.78
CA ASP A 199 -6.22 9.51 -17.78
C ASP A 199 -5.88 10.59 -16.74
N LEU A 200 -4.61 10.99 -16.62
CA LEU A 200 -4.21 12.05 -15.69
C LEU A 200 -4.57 13.45 -16.17
N VAL A 201 -4.74 13.64 -17.48
CA VAL A 201 -4.95 14.96 -18.11
C VAL A 201 -6.09 15.00 -19.12
N SER A 202 -6.65 13.85 -19.52
CA SER A 202 -7.66 13.77 -20.58
C SER A 202 -8.97 14.51 -20.27
N GLU A 203 -9.24 14.77 -18.99
CA GLU A 203 -10.41 15.53 -18.54
C GLU A 203 -10.15 17.05 -18.46
N TYR A 204 -8.92 17.51 -18.69
CA TYR A 204 -8.56 18.92 -18.52
C TYR A 204 -8.90 19.71 -19.80
N ASP A 205 -9.35 20.95 -19.62
CA ASP A 205 -9.62 21.86 -20.76
C ASP A 205 -8.33 22.30 -21.46
N ARG A 206 -7.26 22.50 -20.69
CA ARG A 206 -5.90 22.80 -21.16
C ARG A 206 -4.92 21.89 -20.45
N TYR A 207 -3.84 21.55 -21.13
CA TYR A 207 -2.82 20.64 -20.63
C TYR A 207 -1.63 21.39 -20.04
N PRO A 208 -1.03 20.92 -18.93
CA PRO A 208 0.17 21.55 -18.38
C PRO A 208 1.34 21.48 -19.37
N ALA A 209 2.10 22.57 -19.52
CA ALA A 209 3.18 22.64 -20.48
C ALA A 209 4.33 23.53 -19.97
N ILE A 210 5.57 23.14 -20.23
CA ILE A 210 6.77 23.90 -19.86
C ILE A 210 7.57 24.29 -21.10
N TYR A 211 7.88 25.58 -21.18
CA TYR A 211 8.52 26.24 -22.32
C TYR A 211 9.82 26.93 -21.95
N ASP A 212 10.74 26.96 -22.91
CA ASP A 212 11.86 27.90 -22.94
C ASP A 212 11.74 28.79 -24.19
N GLU A 213 12.76 29.59 -24.52
CA GLU A 213 12.74 30.47 -25.71
C GLU A 213 12.55 29.70 -27.04
N LEU A 214 12.96 28.42 -27.10
CA LEU A 214 12.88 27.61 -28.32
C LEU A 214 11.51 26.94 -28.49
N GLY A 215 10.74 26.78 -27.41
CA GLY A 215 9.40 26.20 -27.43
C GLY A 215 9.20 25.13 -26.35
N LEU A 216 8.09 24.38 -26.50
CA LEU A 216 7.68 23.32 -25.60
C LEU A 216 8.79 22.26 -25.45
N PHE A 217 9.16 21.94 -24.22
CA PHE A 217 10.14 20.88 -23.93
C PHE A 217 9.70 19.89 -22.87
N SER A 218 8.62 20.14 -22.13
CA SER A 218 8.01 19.18 -21.22
C SER A 218 6.49 19.28 -21.31
N PHE A 219 5.82 18.12 -21.38
CA PHE A 219 4.37 17.99 -21.24
C PHE A 219 4.07 17.18 -19.96
N PRO A 220 4.05 17.81 -18.78
CA PRO A 220 3.75 17.11 -17.53
C PRO A 220 2.27 16.73 -17.41
N PRO A 221 1.94 15.66 -16.67
CA PRO A 221 2.82 14.64 -16.09
C PRO A 221 3.26 13.54 -17.08
N VAL A 222 3.04 13.76 -18.38
CA VAL A 222 3.02 12.69 -19.38
C VAL A 222 4.44 12.35 -19.85
N ILE A 223 5.13 13.28 -20.51
CA ILE A 223 6.43 13.00 -21.13
C ILE A 223 7.26 14.27 -21.37
N ASN A 224 8.58 14.12 -21.31
CA ASN A 224 9.54 15.18 -21.67
C ASN A 224 9.85 15.15 -23.17
N GLY A 225 10.39 16.26 -23.68
CA GLY A 225 10.85 16.39 -25.05
C GLY A 225 12.27 15.87 -25.24
N ARG A 226 12.49 15.20 -26.38
CA ARG A 226 13.79 14.62 -26.78
C ARG A 226 14.92 15.65 -26.87
N ARG A 227 14.59 16.92 -27.14
CA ARG A 227 15.59 18.01 -27.21
C ARG A 227 16.41 18.15 -25.94
N THR A 228 15.81 17.86 -24.80
CA THR A 228 16.40 18.07 -23.46
C THR A 228 16.75 16.76 -22.76
N GLU A 229 16.85 15.66 -23.51
CA GLU A 229 17.19 14.33 -23.02
C GLU A 229 18.53 14.36 -22.26
N VAL A 230 18.56 13.70 -21.10
CA VAL A 230 19.76 13.57 -20.27
C VAL A 230 20.56 12.37 -20.73
N SER A 231 21.88 12.50 -20.74
CA SER A 231 22.80 11.42 -21.07
C SER A 231 24.01 11.41 -20.14
N THR A 232 24.88 10.43 -20.29
CA THR A 232 26.18 10.37 -19.59
C THR A 232 27.12 11.54 -19.93
N ASP A 233 26.85 12.31 -20.99
CA ASP A 233 27.60 13.53 -21.34
C ASP A 233 27.04 14.79 -20.65
N SER A 234 25.83 14.71 -20.08
CA SER A 234 25.20 15.83 -19.37
C SER A 234 25.98 16.15 -18.09
N ARG A 235 26.22 17.43 -17.85
CA ARG A 235 26.95 17.93 -16.65
C ARG A 235 26.16 18.96 -15.86
N GLU A 236 25.11 19.49 -16.47
CA GLU A 236 24.31 20.58 -15.97
C GLU A 236 22.85 20.18 -16.20
N LEU A 237 22.05 20.10 -15.13
CA LEU A 237 20.67 19.63 -15.21
C LEU A 237 19.69 20.70 -14.75
N LEU A 238 18.54 20.76 -15.40
CA LEU A 238 17.34 21.34 -14.82
C LEU A 238 16.49 20.18 -14.27
N VAL A 239 16.15 20.26 -12.99
CA VAL A 239 15.15 19.39 -12.38
C VAL A 239 13.89 20.22 -12.19
N GLU A 240 12.80 19.84 -12.84
CA GLU A 240 11.47 20.43 -12.68
C GLU A 240 10.51 19.40 -12.10
N LEU A 241 9.58 19.86 -11.28
CA LEU A 241 8.47 19.03 -10.83
C LEU A 241 7.18 19.83 -10.88
N THR A 242 6.11 19.20 -11.38
CA THR A 242 4.75 19.74 -11.36
C THR A 242 3.82 18.84 -10.57
N GLY A 243 2.80 19.40 -9.94
CA GLY A 243 1.89 18.61 -9.12
C GLY A 243 0.62 19.32 -8.68
N THR A 244 -0.19 18.56 -7.98
CA THR A 244 -1.46 18.99 -7.40
C THR A 244 -1.30 19.50 -5.96
N ASP A 245 -0.11 19.31 -5.38
CA ASP A 245 0.22 19.67 -4.00
C ASP A 245 1.68 20.16 -3.92
N GLN A 246 1.87 21.44 -3.54
CA GLN A 246 3.19 22.09 -3.46
C GLN A 246 4.15 21.34 -2.52
N TRP A 247 3.67 20.93 -1.34
CA TRP A 247 4.49 20.23 -0.36
C TRP A 247 5.06 18.94 -0.95
N THR A 248 4.25 18.18 -1.70
CA THR A 248 4.70 16.93 -2.33
C THR A 248 5.85 17.16 -3.30
N ILE A 249 5.69 18.11 -4.23
CA ILE A 249 6.72 18.36 -5.24
C ILE A 249 7.99 18.98 -4.63
N ASP A 250 7.88 19.84 -3.62
CA ASP A 250 9.04 20.43 -2.94
C ASP A 250 9.87 19.37 -2.21
N ARG A 251 9.21 18.40 -1.57
CA ARG A 251 9.89 17.29 -0.89
C ARG A 251 10.50 16.29 -1.87
N MET A 252 9.81 15.96 -2.97
CA MET A 252 10.39 15.15 -4.05
C MET A 252 11.63 15.83 -4.67
N CYS A 253 11.55 17.15 -4.92
CA CYS A 253 12.67 17.95 -5.41
C CYS A 253 13.85 17.90 -4.43
N SER A 254 13.58 18.04 -3.13
CA SER A 254 14.58 17.94 -2.08
C SER A 254 15.29 16.60 -2.10
N ILE A 255 14.58 15.47 -2.19
CA ILE A 255 15.19 14.13 -2.24
C ILE A 255 16.16 14.01 -3.42
N ILE A 256 15.75 14.45 -4.62
CA ILE A 256 16.59 14.43 -5.83
C ILE A 256 17.83 15.31 -5.64
N CYS A 257 17.66 16.53 -5.14
CA CYS A 257 18.78 17.44 -4.90
C CYS A 257 19.80 16.86 -3.90
N TYR A 258 19.32 16.19 -2.86
CA TYR A 258 20.20 15.52 -1.89
C TYR A 258 20.94 14.31 -2.48
N ALA A 259 20.30 13.54 -3.36
CA ALA A 259 20.95 12.45 -4.08
C ALA A 259 22.06 12.99 -5.00
N LEU A 260 21.78 14.02 -5.79
CA LEU A 260 22.76 14.65 -6.68
C LEU A 260 23.88 15.37 -5.91
N SER A 261 23.56 16.01 -4.78
CA SER A 261 24.56 16.62 -3.90
C SER A 261 25.53 15.58 -3.32
N ALA A 262 25.06 14.37 -3.01
CA ALA A 262 25.93 13.28 -2.54
C ALA A 262 26.95 12.83 -3.60
N ARG A 263 26.67 13.08 -4.89
CA ARG A 263 27.63 12.89 -6.01
C ARG A 263 28.53 14.10 -6.25
N GLY A 264 28.50 15.09 -5.35
CA GLY A 264 29.34 16.29 -5.42
C GLY A 264 28.78 17.41 -6.30
N ALA A 265 27.55 17.27 -6.82
CA ALA A 265 26.91 18.33 -7.57
C ALA A 265 26.61 19.54 -6.68
N THR A 266 26.66 20.73 -7.27
CA THR A 266 26.24 21.97 -6.61
C THR A 266 24.79 22.28 -6.97
N ILE A 267 23.97 22.57 -5.96
CA ILE A 267 22.57 22.94 -6.16
C ILE A 267 22.51 24.45 -6.33
N GLU A 268 21.78 24.91 -7.33
CA GLU A 268 21.49 26.32 -7.58
C GLU A 268 19.99 26.53 -7.45
N GLU A 269 19.63 27.59 -6.73
CA GLU A 269 18.23 27.95 -6.53
C GLU A 269 17.60 28.44 -7.83
N VAL A 270 16.28 28.36 -7.90
CA VAL A 270 15.45 28.98 -8.93
C VAL A 270 14.38 29.83 -8.25
N GLU A 271 14.02 30.93 -8.89
CA GLU A 271 12.82 31.68 -8.51
C GLU A 271 11.61 31.06 -9.21
N VAL A 272 10.49 30.92 -8.49
CA VAL A 272 9.20 30.52 -9.05
C VAL A 272 8.24 31.68 -8.86
N GLU A 273 7.98 32.42 -9.93
CA GLU A 273 7.10 33.58 -9.97
C GLU A 273 5.68 33.16 -10.32
N TYR A 274 4.82 33.08 -9.30
CA TYR A 274 3.38 33.00 -9.46
C TYR A 274 2.77 34.40 -9.64
N PRO A 275 1.55 34.51 -10.17
CA PRO A 275 0.87 35.80 -10.31
C PRO A 275 0.74 36.61 -9.00
N ASN A 276 0.75 35.93 -7.84
CA ASN A 276 0.55 36.55 -6.53
C ASN A 276 1.76 36.51 -5.59
N GLU A 277 2.78 35.70 -5.88
CA GLU A 277 3.92 35.50 -5.00
C GLU A 277 5.15 34.97 -5.75
N THR A 278 6.33 35.13 -5.17
CA THR A 278 7.58 34.55 -5.69
C THR A 278 8.16 33.64 -4.63
N LEU A 279 8.45 32.40 -5.00
CA LEU A 279 9.07 31.41 -4.14
C LEU A 279 10.53 31.19 -4.55
N LEU A 280 11.41 30.92 -3.59
CA LEU A 280 12.78 30.47 -3.85
C LEU A 280 12.83 28.96 -3.65
N ARG A 281 13.38 28.22 -4.61
CA ARG A 281 13.40 26.74 -4.62
C ARG A 281 14.77 26.21 -5.03
N PRO A 282 15.17 24.98 -4.62
CA PRO A 282 14.45 24.08 -3.73
C PRO A 282 14.38 24.62 -2.30
N ASP A 283 13.30 24.30 -1.59
CA ASP A 283 13.14 24.70 -0.20
C ASP A 283 13.86 23.72 0.72
N PHE A 284 15.01 24.14 1.25
CA PHE A 284 15.79 23.37 2.21
C PHE A 284 15.54 23.75 3.67
N GLU A 285 14.40 24.36 3.99
CA GLU A 285 14.01 24.63 5.36
C GLU A 285 14.08 23.35 6.21
N VAL A 286 14.81 23.46 7.32
CA VAL A 286 14.99 22.41 8.31
C VAL A 286 13.90 22.55 9.36
N GLU A 287 13.04 21.54 9.46
CA GLU A 287 12.00 21.52 10.47
C GLU A 287 12.59 21.15 11.83
N THR A 288 11.88 21.51 12.90
CA THR A 288 12.31 21.20 14.26
C THR A 288 11.16 20.61 15.05
N LYS A 289 11.43 19.55 15.81
CA LYS A 289 10.48 18.94 16.75
C LYS A 289 11.14 18.76 18.11
N ARG A 290 10.32 18.70 19.15
CA ARG A 290 10.80 18.52 20.53
C ARG A 290 10.39 17.16 21.07
N VAL A 291 11.30 16.53 21.81
CA VAL A 291 11.05 15.25 22.50
C VAL A 291 11.76 15.25 23.86
N SER A 292 11.07 14.78 24.89
CA SER A 292 11.65 14.67 26.24
C SER A 292 12.54 13.43 26.35
N HIS A 293 13.55 13.50 27.19
CA HIS A 293 14.44 12.36 27.46
C HIS A 293 13.69 11.17 28.06
N ASP A 294 12.81 11.43 29.04
CA ASP A 294 11.99 10.40 29.67
C ASP A 294 11.13 9.65 28.65
N ARG A 295 10.58 10.36 27.66
CA ARG A 295 9.78 9.73 26.60
C ARG A 295 10.60 8.75 25.77
N ILE A 296 11.85 9.07 25.45
CA ILE A 296 12.77 8.18 24.71
C ILE A 296 12.99 6.91 25.54
N GLU A 297 13.36 7.05 26.81
CA GLU A 297 13.66 5.93 27.70
C GLU A 297 12.43 5.05 27.97
N THR A 298 11.28 5.66 28.26
CA THR A 298 10.03 4.97 28.57
C THR A 298 9.51 4.18 27.37
N MET A 299 9.66 4.72 26.15
CA MET A 299 9.20 4.04 24.93
C MET A 299 10.16 2.95 24.47
N LEU A 300 11.47 3.17 24.53
CA LEU A 300 12.48 2.17 24.14
C LEU A 300 12.73 1.12 25.24
N GLY A 301 12.45 1.45 26.50
CA GLY A 301 12.70 0.60 27.66
C GLY A 301 14.16 0.52 28.10
N VAL A 302 14.99 1.48 27.70
CA VAL A 302 16.43 1.57 27.97
C VAL A 302 16.74 2.93 28.58
N GLU A 303 17.64 2.95 29.56
CA GLU A 303 18.16 4.18 30.15
C GLU A 303 19.37 4.68 29.34
N PHE A 304 19.43 5.97 29.03
CA PHE A 304 20.50 6.58 28.24
C PHE A 304 21.18 7.71 29.02
N GLU A 305 22.48 7.89 28.83
CA GLU A 305 23.08 9.20 29.16
C GLU A 305 22.65 10.24 28.12
N GLU A 306 22.47 11.51 28.51
CA GLU A 306 22.08 12.58 27.56
C GLU A 306 23.02 12.69 26.35
N ARG A 307 24.31 12.44 26.57
CA ARG A 307 25.31 12.43 25.49
C ARG A 307 25.16 11.26 24.54
N GLU A 308 24.69 10.12 25.05
CA GLU A 308 24.42 8.94 24.24
C GLU A 308 23.18 9.17 23.40
N ALA A 309 22.10 9.69 23.98
CA ALA A 309 20.90 10.07 23.22
C ALA A 309 21.23 11.09 22.11
N ALA A 310 22.06 12.10 22.42
CA ALA A 310 22.51 13.07 21.42
C ALA A 310 23.35 12.43 20.30
N ASP A 311 24.26 11.51 20.63
CA ASP A 311 25.04 10.73 19.65
C ASP A 311 24.14 9.92 18.72
N LEU A 312 23.09 9.31 19.26
CA LEU A 312 22.12 8.52 18.50
C LEU A 312 21.30 9.39 17.54
N PHE A 313 20.86 10.58 17.96
CA PHE A 313 20.23 11.53 17.05
C PHE A 313 21.15 11.94 15.91
N GLU A 314 22.40 12.29 16.22
CA GLU A 314 23.38 12.67 15.21
C GLU A 314 23.65 11.55 14.21
N ARG A 315 23.74 10.29 14.68
CA ARG A 315 23.91 9.07 13.87
C ARG A 315 22.65 8.62 13.14
N SER A 316 21.54 9.35 13.31
CA SER A 316 20.31 9.19 12.51
C SER A 316 20.11 10.31 11.50
N GLY A 317 21.11 11.20 11.33
CA GLY A 317 21.04 12.34 10.42
C GLY A 317 20.17 13.48 10.94
N LEU A 318 19.99 13.54 12.27
CA LEU A 318 19.22 14.57 12.96
C LEU A 318 20.17 15.47 13.75
N GLY A 319 19.86 16.76 13.78
CA GLY A 319 20.57 17.73 14.61
C GLY A 319 19.90 17.79 15.97
N VAL A 320 20.67 17.95 17.04
CA VAL A 320 20.11 17.96 18.39
C VAL A 320 20.73 19.06 19.23
N GLU A 321 19.88 19.84 19.87
CA GLU A 321 20.25 20.83 20.87
C GLU A 321 19.40 20.61 22.13
N LEU A 322 19.92 21.02 23.28
CA LEU A 322 19.13 21.04 24.52
C LEU A 322 18.24 22.28 24.52
N ALA A 323 16.94 22.11 24.75
CA ALA A 323 16.03 23.24 24.82
C ALA A 323 16.36 24.14 26.02
N GLU A 324 16.40 25.46 25.83
CA GLU A 324 16.76 26.43 26.87
C GLU A 324 15.66 26.63 27.93
N ASP A 325 14.40 26.30 27.60
CA ASP A 325 13.24 26.44 28.48
C ASP A 325 12.61 25.06 28.77
N GLU A 326 12.34 24.77 30.05
CA GLU A 326 11.57 23.59 30.52
C GLU A 326 10.07 23.67 30.16
N SER A 327 9.65 24.65 29.36
CA SER A 327 8.23 24.85 29.05
C SER A 327 7.75 23.92 27.94
N THR A 328 6.81 23.06 28.34
CA THR A 328 5.98 22.16 27.53
C THR A 328 5.11 22.91 26.52
N ASP A 329 5.68 23.44 25.45
CA ASP A 329 4.99 23.51 24.15
C ASP A 329 5.36 22.25 23.35
N THR A 330 5.25 21.10 24.02
CA THR A 330 5.13 19.82 23.35
C THR A 330 3.67 19.71 22.93
N ASP A 331 3.39 19.52 21.64
CA ASP A 331 2.08 19.04 21.14
C ASP A 331 1.73 17.61 21.66
N ALA A 332 2.39 17.16 22.74
CA ALA A 332 2.21 15.90 23.41
C ALA A 332 1.50 16.14 24.75
N ASP A 333 0.35 15.50 24.92
CA ASP A 333 -0.39 15.39 26.17
C ASP A 333 0.49 14.74 27.27
N GLY A 334 1.25 15.54 28.03
CA GLY A 334 2.05 15.04 29.17
C GLY A 334 2.79 16.13 29.96
N ASP A 335 2.74 16.04 31.28
CA ASP A 335 3.59 16.80 32.21
C ASP A 335 5.00 16.16 32.23
N ASP A 336 5.76 16.25 31.13
CA ASP A 336 7.13 15.71 31.07
C ASP A 336 8.09 16.66 31.82
N GLU A 337 8.38 16.38 33.10
CA GLU A 337 9.43 17.04 33.87
C GLU A 337 10.81 16.46 33.46
N GLY A 338 11.70 17.25 32.83
CA GLY A 338 13.07 16.79 32.55
C GLY A 338 13.76 17.47 31.36
N THR A 339 14.89 16.89 30.93
CA THR A 339 15.66 17.35 29.76
C THR A 339 14.84 17.19 28.47
N ILE A 340 14.72 18.28 27.71
CA ILE A 340 14.03 18.31 26.41
C ILE A 340 15.05 18.53 25.30
N TYR A 341 14.96 17.69 24.26
CA TYR A 341 15.75 17.83 23.04
C TYR A 341 14.96 18.61 22.00
N GLU A 342 15.58 19.62 21.42
CA GLU A 342 15.13 20.29 20.21
C GLU A 342 15.88 19.67 19.03
N VAL A 343 15.15 18.97 18.17
CA VAL A 343 15.71 18.09 17.13
C VAL A 343 15.42 18.67 15.75
N SER A 344 16.48 18.98 15.01
CA SER A 344 16.45 19.47 13.63
C SER A 344 16.35 18.31 12.65
N ILE A 345 15.41 18.41 11.72
CA ILE A 345 15.05 17.37 10.76
C ILE A 345 15.34 17.87 9.35
N PRO A 346 16.20 17.19 8.58
CA PRO A 346 16.50 17.63 7.23
C PRO A 346 15.29 17.49 6.29
N PRO A 347 15.15 18.36 5.28
CA PRO A 347 13.99 18.43 4.39
C PRO A 347 13.72 17.17 3.55
N TYR A 348 14.68 16.25 3.43
CA TYR A 348 14.47 14.96 2.75
C TYR A 348 13.77 13.90 3.63
N ARG A 349 13.71 14.12 4.96
CA ARG A 349 13.03 13.23 5.92
C ARG A 349 11.56 13.57 5.99
N VAL A 350 10.80 13.03 5.02
CA VAL A 350 9.35 13.23 4.90
C VAL A 350 8.52 12.36 5.85
N ASP A 351 9.18 11.42 6.52
CA ASP A 351 8.60 10.43 7.44
C ASP A 351 8.46 10.93 8.88
N VAL A 352 9.20 11.98 9.27
CA VAL A 352 9.19 12.50 10.64
C VAL A 352 8.00 13.43 10.84
N LEU A 353 6.84 12.86 11.17
CA LEU A 353 5.58 13.59 11.35
C LEU A 353 5.32 13.92 12.83
N HIS A 354 5.76 13.06 13.73
CA HIS A 354 5.52 13.13 15.17
C HIS A 354 6.84 12.95 15.96
N PRO A 355 6.97 13.51 17.18
CA PRO A 355 8.13 13.26 18.05
C PRO A 355 8.44 11.79 18.34
N LEU A 356 7.53 10.85 18.04
CA LEU A 356 7.77 9.41 18.21
C LEU A 356 8.64 8.84 17.09
N ASP A 357 8.63 9.46 15.91
CA ASP A 357 9.50 9.07 14.81
C ASP A 357 10.97 9.37 15.16
N LEU A 358 11.20 10.41 15.99
CA LEU A 358 12.51 10.69 16.57
C LEU A 358 12.96 9.58 17.54
N VAL A 359 12.03 9.04 18.33
CA VAL A 359 12.32 7.91 19.24
C VAL A 359 12.64 6.64 18.45
N ASP A 360 11.94 6.40 17.34
CA ASP A 360 12.24 5.28 16.43
C ASP A 360 13.65 5.40 15.85
N ASP A 361 14.04 6.60 15.37
CA ASP A 361 15.39 6.87 14.87
C ASP A 361 16.47 6.63 15.93
N VAL A 362 16.25 7.04 17.18
CA VAL A 362 17.17 6.75 18.30
C VAL A 362 17.27 5.25 18.53
N GLY A 363 16.14 4.54 18.55
CA GLY A 363 16.09 3.10 18.72
C GLY A 363 16.81 2.32 17.62
N ARG A 364 16.71 2.77 16.36
CA ARG A 364 17.44 2.18 15.23
C ARG A 364 18.93 2.43 15.30
N ALA A 365 19.36 3.66 15.60
CA ALA A 365 20.78 3.98 15.76
C ALA A 365 21.42 3.24 16.96
N TYR A 366 20.64 3.00 18.02
CA TYR A 366 21.05 2.17 19.15
C TYR A 366 21.18 0.70 18.73
N GLY A 367 20.22 0.23 17.93
CA GLY A 367 20.14 -1.13 17.41
C GLY A 367 19.14 -1.96 18.21
N PHE A 368 18.01 -2.30 17.59
CA PHE A 368 16.95 -3.06 18.28
C PHE A 368 17.39 -4.44 18.79
N ASN A 369 18.41 -5.05 18.20
CA ASN A 369 18.97 -6.32 18.67
C ASN A 369 19.73 -6.18 20.01
N GLU A 370 20.08 -4.97 20.42
CA GLU A 370 20.72 -4.67 21.70
C GLU A 370 19.69 -4.44 22.83
N LEU A 371 18.38 -4.39 22.51
CA LEU A 371 17.32 -4.24 23.49
C LEU A 371 17.12 -5.56 24.26
N GLU A 372 17.23 -5.51 25.58
CA GLU A 372 16.96 -6.68 26.44
C GLU A 372 15.44 -6.97 26.49
N PRO A 373 14.98 -8.16 26.03
CA PRO A 373 13.56 -8.48 26.07
C PRO A 373 13.04 -8.59 27.51
N ARG A 374 11.93 -7.90 27.81
CA ARG A 374 11.26 -7.94 29.11
C ARG A 374 9.81 -8.38 28.94
N TYR A 375 9.33 -9.21 29.88
CA TYR A 375 7.89 -9.50 29.95
C TYR A 375 7.16 -8.28 30.52
N PRO A 376 6.03 -7.86 29.92
CA PRO A 376 5.16 -6.86 30.52
C PRO A 376 4.72 -7.31 31.91
N ASP A 377 4.80 -6.43 32.91
CA ASP A 377 4.34 -6.71 34.28
C ASP A 377 2.81 -6.54 34.37
N VAL A 378 2.10 -7.36 33.59
CA VAL A 378 0.63 -7.32 33.48
C VAL A 378 0.08 -8.73 33.69
N GLY A 379 -0.57 -8.95 34.83
CA GLY A 379 -1.25 -10.22 35.13
C GLY A 379 -2.69 -10.21 34.64
N THR A 380 -3.00 -10.97 33.59
CA THR A 380 -4.36 -11.14 33.06
C THR A 380 -4.78 -12.61 33.02
N VAL A 381 -6.09 -12.86 33.04
CA VAL A 381 -6.67 -14.19 32.83
C VAL A 381 -7.45 -14.15 31.52
N GLY A 382 -7.00 -14.93 30.54
CA GLY A 382 -7.71 -15.07 29.27
C GLY A 382 -8.88 -16.04 29.37
N GLU A 383 -9.95 -15.76 28.63
CA GLU A 383 -11.08 -16.67 28.45
C GLU A 383 -11.39 -16.84 26.96
N ARG A 384 -11.85 -18.04 26.56
CA ARG A 384 -12.35 -18.25 25.20
C ARG A 384 -13.73 -17.59 25.06
N HIS A 385 -13.93 -16.89 23.94
CA HIS A 385 -15.24 -16.35 23.59
C HIS A 385 -16.29 -17.47 23.52
N GLU A 386 -17.52 -17.21 24.00
CA GLU A 386 -18.59 -18.21 24.08
C GLU A 386 -18.90 -18.83 22.72
N ARG A 387 -18.92 -18.03 21.65
CA ARG A 387 -19.04 -18.50 20.27
C ARG A 387 -18.01 -19.58 19.91
N SER A 388 -16.73 -19.38 20.24
CA SER A 388 -15.68 -20.37 19.92
C SER A 388 -15.86 -21.65 20.72
N ARG A 389 -16.34 -21.56 21.97
CA ARG A 389 -16.68 -22.76 22.76
C ARG A 389 -17.84 -23.54 22.13
N LEU A 390 -18.85 -22.83 21.63
CA LEU A 390 -20.00 -23.42 20.96
C LEU A 390 -19.59 -24.07 19.63
N GLU A 391 -18.80 -23.37 18.80
CA GLU A 391 -18.24 -23.91 17.55
C GLU A 391 -17.41 -25.18 17.82
N ASP A 392 -16.50 -25.14 18.80
CA ASP A 392 -15.67 -26.30 19.19
C ASP A 392 -16.55 -27.48 19.65
N ALA A 393 -17.57 -27.22 20.47
CA ALA A 393 -18.47 -28.26 20.96
C ALA A 393 -19.27 -28.89 19.81
N ALA A 394 -19.83 -28.08 18.92
CA ALA A 394 -20.68 -28.55 17.83
C ALA A 394 -19.84 -29.36 16.81
N ARG A 395 -18.61 -28.90 16.52
CA ARG A 395 -17.65 -29.61 15.66
C ARG A 395 -17.28 -30.96 16.25
N ASN A 396 -16.99 -31.03 17.55
CA ASN A 396 -16.71 -32.30 18.23
C ASN A 396 -17.89 -33.27 18.15
N SER A 397 -19.13 -32.78 18.30
CA SER A 397 -20.33 -33.59 18.21
C SER A 397 -20.54 -34.13 16.78
N LEU A 398 -20.40 -33.29 15.75
CA LEU A 398 -20.47 -33.69 14.33
C LEU A 398 -19.44 -34.76 13.97
N VAL A 399 -18.18 -34.58 14.38
CA VAL A 399 -17.13 -35.59 14.17
C VAL A 399 -17.46 -36.90 14.90
N GLY A 400 -18.01 -36.81 16.12
CA GLY A 400 -18.49 -37.96 16.88
C GLY A 400 -19.65 -38.71 16.19
N LEU A 401 -20.45 -38.02 15.38
CA LEU A 401 -21.52 -38.58 14.56
C LEU A 401 -21.01 -39.17 13.22
N GLY A 402 -19.71 -39.05 12.94
CA GLY A 402 -19.05 -39.63 11.77
C GLY A 402 -18.90 -38.68 10.58
N PHE A 403 -19.16 -37.39 10.76
CA PHE A 403 -18.86 -36.40 9.72
C PHE A 403 -17.36 -36.10 9.63
N GLU A 404 -16.88 -35.92 8.40
CA GLU A 404 -15.59 -35.27 8.15
C GLU A 404 -15.79 -33.76 8.18
N ASP A 405 -14.96 -33.09 8.95
CA ASP A 405 -15.04 -31.65 9.15
C ASP A 405 -14.30 -30.88 8.06
N LEU A 406 -14.93 -29.83 7.53
CA LEU A 406 -14.43 -29.06 6.39
C LEU A 406 -14.27 -27.57 6.71
N LEU A 407 -13.44 -26.92 5.90
CA LEU A 407 -13.24 -25.48 5.87
C LEU A 407 -13.25 -25.00 4.42
N ASN A 408 -14.41 -24.54 3.95
CA ASN A 408 -14.56 -24.02 2.59
C ASN A 408 -14.37 -22.51 2.54
N PHE A 409 -14.05 -22.00 1.34
CA PHE A 409 -14.09 -20.56 1.08
C PHE A 409 -15.50 -20.01 1.35
N HIS A 410 -15.55 -18.85 2.00
CA HIS A 410 -16.80 -18.13 2.23
C HIS A 410 -17.21 -17.28 1.04
N MET A 411 -16.24 -16.96 0.18
CA MET A 411 -16.46 -16.33 -1.13
C MET A 411 -16.76 -17.42 -2.14
N THR A 412 -17.72 -17.15 -3.01
CA THR A 412 -18.18 -18.00 -4.10
C THR A 412 -18.68 -17.10 -5.24
N ASN A 413 -19.33 -17.69 -6.23
CA ASN A 413 -20.07 -16.96 -7.25
C ASN A 413 -21.59 -17.15 -7.14
N GLU A 414 -22.35 -16.27 -7.77
CA GLU A 414 -23.82 -16.28 -7.75
C GLU A 414 -24.40 -17.58 -8.31
N ASP A 415 -23.79 -18.13 -9.38
CA ASP A 415 -24.29 -19.32 -10.06
C ASP A 415 -24.23 -20.56 -9.15
N ALA A 416 -23.10 -20.77 -8.48
CA ALA A 416 -22.91 -21.82 -7.50
C ALA A 416 -23.81 -21.63 -6.27
N LEU A 417 -24.05 -20.39 -5.85
CA LEU A 417 -24.86 -20.09 -4.67
C LEU A 417 -26.38 -20.29 -4.90
N THR A 418 -26.85 -19.95 -6.12
CA THR A 418 -28.29 -19.81 -6.44
C THR A 418 -28.72 -20.76 -7.55
N THR A 419 -28.34 -20.51 -8.81
CA THR A 419 -28.76 -21.26 -10.01
C THR A 419 -28.56 -22.77 -9.86
N ARG A 420 -27.33 -23.21 -9.53
CA ARG A 420 -26.97 -24.64 -9.41
C ARG A 420 -27.68 -25.32 -8.24
N MET A 421 -28.05 -24.52 -7.25
CA MET A 421 -28.83 -24.95 -6.10
C MET A 421 -30.34 -24.83 -6.31
N ASN A 422 -30.80 -24.38 -7.48
CA ASN A 422 -32.20 -24.16 -7.82
C ASN A 422 -32.91 -23.15 -6.87
N VAL A 423 -32.18 -22.18 -6.29
CA VAL A 423 -32.72 -21.12 -5.41
C VAL A 423 -32.74 -19.79 -6.15
N GLU A 424 -33.79 -19.00 -5.97
CA GLU A 424 -33.88 -17.63 -6.49
C GLU A 424 -33.46 -16.63 -5.40
N GLU A 425 -32.70 -15.60 -5.77
CA GLU A 425 -32.38 -14.49 -4.89
C GLU A 425 -33.64 -13.70 -4.50
N GLY A 426 -33.77 -13.37 -3.22
CA GLY A 426 -34.96 -12.79 -2.62
C GLY A 426 -36.06 -13.79 -2.23
N ALA A 427 -35.85 -15.10 -2.42
CA ALA A 427 -36.79 -16.12 -1.97
C ALA A 427 -36.80 -16.24 -0.44
N ASP A 428 -37.99 -16.42 0.14
CA ASP A 428 -38.19 -16.59 1.59
C ASP A 428 -37.87 -18.04 2.02
N VAL A 429 -36.63 -18.46 1.78
CA VAL A 429 -36.05 -19.76 2.13
C VAL A 429 -34.58 -19.58 2.53
N LEU A 430 -34.02 -20.53 3.28
CA LEU A 430 -32.59 -20.52 3.59
C LEU A 430 -31.75 -20.47 2.29
N GLY A 431 -30.76 -19.58 2.24
CA GLY A 431 -29.93 -19.37 1.06
C GLY A 431 -30.53 -18.43 0.00
N GLY A 432 -31.81 -18.06 0.12
CA GLY A 432 -32.49 -17.11 -0.77
C GLY A 432 -32.23 -15.63 -0.45
N GLY A 433 -31.48 -15.31 0.61
CA GLY A 433 -31.10 -13.93 0.94
C GLY A 433 -30.29 -13.25 -0.16
N GLU A 434 -30.30 -11.92 -0.19
CA GLU A 434 -29.46 -11.13 -1.11
C GLU A 434 -27.98 -11.22 -0.66
N PRO A 435 -27.05 -11.75 -1.47
CA PRO A 435 -25.66 -11.90 -1.07
C PRO A 435 -24.90 -10.56 -1.07
N ALA A 436 -23.87 -10.43 -0.25
CA ALA A 436 -22.93 -9.32 -0.35
C ALA A 436 -22.02 -9.51 -1.59
N ARG A 437 -22.02 -8.53 -2.50
CA ARG A 437 -21.28 -8.56 -3.77
C ARG A 437 -19.99 -7.76 -3.72
N ILE A 438 -18.95 -8.26 -4.38
CA ILE A 438 -17.64 -7.63 -4.47
C ILE A 438 -17.59 -6.79 -5.75
N THR A 439 -17.24 -5.50 -5.63
CA THR A 439 -17.24 -4.56 -6.75
C THR A 439 -16.22 -4.91 -7.83
N GLU A 440 -15.00 -5.24 -7.41
CA GLU A 440 -13.87 -5.58 -8.30
C GLU A 440 -13.29 -6.93 -7.87
N PRO A 441 -13.99 -8.04 -8.20
CA PRO A 441 -13.56 -9.36 -7.79
C PRO A 441 -12.28 -9.76 -8.52
N TYR A 442 -11.35 -10.37 -7.80
CA TYR A 442 -10.09 -10.87 -8.37
C TYR A 442 -10.30 -12.03 -9.37
N SER A 443 -11.37 -12.81 -9.18
CA SER A 443 -11.75 -13.95 -10.03
C SER A 443 -13.27 -14.05 -10.14
N GLU A 444 -13.75 -14.58 -11.26
CA GLU A 444 -15.16 -14.94 -11.47
C GLU A 444 -15.66 -15.99 -10.45
N ASP A 445 -14.75 -16.74 -9.82
CA ASP A 445 -15.10 -17.71 -8.79
C ASP A 445 -15.50 -17.08 -7.44
N TYR A 446 -15.16 -15.81 -7.23
CA TYR A 446 -15.24 -15.13 -5.93
C TYR A 446 -15.88 -13.75 -6.05
N THR A 447 -17.12 -13.71 -6.55
CA THR A 447 -17.89 -12.47 -6.77
C THR A 447 -18.79 -12.10 -5.59
N VAL A 448 -19.15 -13.07 -4.74
CA VAL A 448 -20.08 -12.88 -3.61
C VAL A 448 -19.66 -13.64 -2.34
N LEU A 449 -20.15 -13.17 -1.19
CA LEU A 449 -20.16 -13.97 0.04
C LEU A 449 -21.38 -14.91 0.03
N ARG A 450 -21.19 -16.15 0.48
CA ARG A 450 -22.26 -17.15 0.55
C ARG A 450 -23.31 -16.79 1.62
N THR A 451 -24.57 -16.97 1.28
CA THR A 451 -25.74 -16.80 2.17
C THR A 451 -26.06 -18.06 2.97
N TRP A 452 -25.50 -19.20 2.56
CA TRP A 452 -25.63 -20.53 3.18
C TRP A 452 -24.46 -21.43 2.73
N ALA A 453 -24.20 -22.53 3.46
CA ALA A 453 -22.97 -23.32 3.35
C ALA A 453 -23.11 -24.66 2.60
N ILE A 454 -24.32 -25.22 2.49
CA ILE A 454 -24.59 -26.44 1.68
C ILE A 454 -24.02 -26.34 0.25
N PRO A 455 -24.12 -25.21 -0.49
CA PRO A 455 -23.57 -25.14 -1.84
C PRO A 455 -22.06 -25.43 -1.89
N SER A 456 -21.32 -24.96 -0.88
CA SER A 456 -19.89 -25.27 -0.73
C SER A 456 -19.64 -26.77 -0.53
N LEU A 457 -20.45 -27.42 0.31
CA LEU A 457 -20.35 -28.87 0.54
C LEU A 457 -20.68 -29.68 -0.74
N MET A 458 -21.67 -29.23 -1.52
CA MET A 458 -22.02 -29.85 -2.80
C MET A 458 -20.87 -29.78 -3.81
N MET A 459 -20.18 -28.63 -3.91
CA MET A 459 -18.98 -28.49 -4.74
C MET A 459 -17.83 -29.41 -4.28
N VAL A 460 -17.70 -29.67 -2.97
CA VAL A 460 -16.71 -30.65 -2.46
C VAL A 460 -17.08 -32.06 -2.92
N LEU A 461 -18.35 -32.46 -2.81
CA LEU A 461 -18.83 -33.76 -3.27
C LEU A 461 -18.59 -33.95 -4.79
N GLU A 462 -18.94 -32.95 -5.59
CA GLU A 462 -18.72 -32.91 -7.05
C GLU A 462 -17.25 -33.18 -7.40
N ASN A 463 -16.33 -32.47 -6.76
CA ASN A 463 -14.89 -32.64 -6.96
C ASN A 463 -14.36 -34.00 -6.46
N ASN A 464 -15.13 -34.72 -5.64
CA ASN A 464 -14.74 -35.99 -5.02
C ASN A 464 -15.62 -37.18 -5.44
N THR A 465 -16.37 -37.07 -6.54
CA THR A 465 -17.17 -38.18 -7.10
C THR A 465 -16.39 -39.47 -7.35
N HIS A 466 -15.09 -39.36 -7.61
CA HIS A 466 -14.15 -40.46 -7.83
C HIS A 466 -13.65 -41.14 -6.54
N ARG A 467 -13.99 -40.60 -5.36
CA ARG A 467 -13.63 -41.15 -4.05
C ARG A 467 -14.68 -42.15 -3.56
N ALA A 468 -14.32 -42.95 -2.57
CA ALA A 468 -15.21 -43.96 -2.02
C ALA A 468 -16.36 -43.31 -1.24
N TYR A 469 -17.56 -43.89 -1.37
CA TYR A 469 -18.71 -43.58 -0.54
C TYR A 469 -18.79 -44.54 0.65
N PRO A 470 -19.44 -44.16 1.78
CA PRO A 470 -20.17 -42.91 2.01
C PRO A 470 -19.25 -41.70 2.18
N GLN A 471 -19.72 -40.51 1.76
CA GLN A 471 -19.10 -39.23 2.05
C GLN A 471 -20.05 -38.42 2.93
N ASP A 472 -19.79 -38.40 4.24
CA ASP A 472 -20.55 -37.64 5.23
C ASP A 472 -19.70 -36.43 5.61
N LEU A 473 -20.07 -35.25 5.14
CA LEU A 473 -19.28 -34.03 5.29
C LEU A 473 -20.05 -33.01 6.12
N ALA A 474 -19.36 -32.27 6.97
CA ALA A 474 -19.95 -31.16 7.70
C ALA A 474 -19.01 -29.95 7.74
N GLU A 475 -19.61 -28.78 7.89
CA GLU A 475 -18.89 -27.52 8.09
C GLU A 475 -19.65 -26.66 9.10
N ILE A 476 -18.90 -26.03 10.02
CA ILE A 476 -19.39 -24.87 10.76
C ILE A 476 -18.78 -23.63 10.11
N GLY A 477 -19.61 -22.90 9.37
CA GLY A 477 -19.17 -21.95 8.36
C GLY A 477 -19.77 -20.56 8.53
N PHE A 478 -19.03 -19.54 8.10
CA PHE A 478 -19.56 -18.17 7.97
C PHE A 478 -20.58 -18.09 6.84
N VAL A 479 -21.63 -17.32 7.05
CA VAL A 479 -22.55 -16.87 6.01
C VAL A 479 -22.84 -15.39 6.21
N ALA A 480 -23.14 -14.71 5.10
CA ALA A 480 -23.48 -13.30 5.11
C ALA A 480 -24.58 -13.00 4.08
N GLU A 481 -25.52 -12.17 4.47
CA GLU A 481 -26.57 -11.65 3.59
C GLU A 481 -26.79 -10.17 3.86
N ARG A 482 -27.30 -9.45 2.86
CA ARG A 482 -27.66 -8.04 3.01
C ARG A 482 -28.81 -7.90 4.00
N ASP A 483 -28.64 -6.95 4.90
CA ASP A 483 -29.65 -6.58 5.89
C ASP A 483 -29.52 -5.10 6.22
N ASP A 484 -30.45 -4.30 5.73
CA ASP A 484 -30.43 -2.84 5.89
C ASP A 484 -30.61 -2.38 7.36
N ASP A 485 -31.00 -3.27 8.28
CA ASP A 485 -31.06 -2.96 9.73
C ASP A 485 -29.69 -3.04 10.43
N MET A 486 -28.67 -3.63 9.77
CA MET A 486 -27.30 -3.68 10.29
C MET A 486 -26.54 -2.39 9.97
N ASN A 487 -25.62 -2.00 10.85
CA ASN A 487 -24.77 -0.82 10.64
C ASN A 487 -23.89 -0.93 9.39
N THR A 488 -23.42 -2.14 9.06
CA THR A 488 -22.68 -2.47 7.84
C THR A 488 -23.59 -2.82 6.65
N ARG A 489 -24.91 -2.86 6.86
CA ARG A 489 -25.92 -3.41 5.94
C ARG A 489 -25.74 -4.89 5.58
N VAL A 490 -24.96 -5.62 6.37
CA VAL A 490 -24.68 -7.05 6.17
C VAL A 490 -24.89 -7.75 7.50
N ARG A 491 -25.74 -8.78 7.50
CA ARG A 491 -25.93 -9.67 8.66
C ARG A 491 -25.01 -10.86 8.54
N GLU A 492 -24.19 -11.03 9.56
CA GLU A 492 -23.20 -12.11 9.68
C GLU A 492 -23.70 -13.22 10.60
N ARG A 493 -23.63 -14.48 10.15
CA ARG A 493 -23.98 -15.65 10.98
C ARG A 493 -22.94 -16.77 10.84
N ARG A 494 -23.05 -17.75 11.72
CA ARG A 494 -22.34 -19.03 11.66
C ARG A 494 -23.38 -20.13 11.51
N HIS A 495 -23.30 -20.90 10.45
CA HIS A 495 -24.22 -22.01 10.22
C HIS A 495 -23.50 -23.34 10.44
N VAL A 496 -24.25 -24.32 10.92
CA VAL A 496 -23.86 -25.72 10.89
C VAL A 496 -24.50 -26.34 9.66
N ALA A 497 -23.70 -26.77 8.69
CA ALA A 497 -24.17 -27.45 7.49
C ALA A 497 -23.58 -28.86 7.41
N ALA A 498 -24.36 -29.80 6.88
CA ALA A 498 -23.90 -31.17 6.66
C ALA A 498 -24.58 -31.81 5.45
N VAL A 499 -23.85 -32.70 4.78
CA VAL A 499 -24.32 -33.50 3.65
C VAL A 499 -23.95 -34.97 3.84
N LEU A 500 -24.82 -35.87 3.37
CA LEU A 500 -24.66 -37.31 3.41
C LEU A 500 -24.83 -37.87 2.00
N ALA A 501 -23.73 -38.14 1.31
CA ALA A 501 -23.74 -38.75 -0.02
C ALA A 501 -23.55 -40.26 0.09
N ARG A 502 -24.60 -41.02 -0.19
CA ARG A 502 -24.64 -42.50 -0.04
C ARG A 502 -25.56 -43.13 -1.07
N HIS A 503 -25.51 -44.45 -1.26
CA HIS A 503 -26.45 -45.15 -2.16
C HIS A 503 -27.89 -45.19 -1.63
N ASP A 504 -28.06 -45.00 -0.33
CA ASP A 504 -29.30 -45.16 0.42
C ASP A 504 -29.61 -43.95 1.31
N ALA A 505 -28.98 -42.79 1.07
CA ALA A 505 -29.22 -41.59 1.87
C ALA A 505 -30.70 -41.16 1.79
N THR A 506 -31.34 -40.98 2.94
CA THR A 506 -32.71 -40.45 3.04
C THR A 506 -32.82 -39.28 4.00
N TYR A 507 -33.98 -38.62 3.99
CA TYR A 507 -34.33 -37.60 4.97
C TYR A 507 -34.12 -38.07 6.42
N GLU A 508 -34.49 -39.32 6.74
CA GLU A 508 -34.35 -39.90 8.07
C GLU A 508 -32.88 -40.01 8.50
N ASP A 509 -31.95 -40.22 7.57
CA ASP A 509 -30.52 -40.25 7.89
C ASP A 509 -30.01 -38.88 8.36
N ALA A 510 -30.32 -37.83 7.61
CA ALA A 510 -29.96 -36.45 7.97
C ALA A 510 -30.64 -36.04 9.27
N LYS A 511 -31.96 -36.29 9.39
CA LYS A 511 -32.72 -36.00 10.60
C LYS A 511 -32.19 -36.71 11.84
N ALA A 512 -31.80 -37.98 11.74
CA ALA A 512 -31.28 -38.72 12.89
C ALA A 512 -29.99 -38.11 13.44
N ARG A 513 -29.11 -37.59 12.57
CA ARG A 513 -27.85 -36.93 12.95
C ARG A 513 -28.09 -35.55 13.51
N LEU A 514 -28.97 -34.77 12.88
CA LEU A 514 -29.42 -33.48 13.41
C LEU A 514 -30.06 -33.64 14.79
N GLN A 515 -30.92 -34.63 14.98
CA GLN A 515 -31.56 -34.90 16.27
C GLN A 515 -30.56 -35.31 17.35
N ALA A 516 -29.54 -36.11 17.00
CA ALA A 516 -28.47 -36.47 17.91
C ALA A 516 -27.63 -35.25 18.32
N LEU A 517 -27.31 -34.37 17.36
CA LEU A 517 -26.63 -33.10 17.61
C LEU A 517 -27.44 -32.21 18.57
N CYS A 518 -28.71 -31.91 18.26
CA CYS A 518 -29.58 -31.13 19.15
C CYS A 518 -29.70 -31.73 20.56
N SER A 519 -29.77 -33.06 20.66
CA SER A 519 -29.83 -33.76 21.95
C SER A 519 -28.56 -33.59 22.79
N ASP A 520 -27.39 -33.49 22.16
CA ASP A 520 -26.09 -33.26 22.83
C ASP A 520 -26.02 -31.86 23.46
N PHE A 521 -26.70 -30.89 22.84
CA PHE A 521 -26.85 -29.52 23.33
C PHE A 521 -28.07 -29.31 24.24
N GLY A 522 -28.94 -30.31 24.36
CA GLY A 522 -30.12 -30.25 25.23
C GLY A 522 -31.27 -29.38 24.71
N VAL A 523 -31.29 -29.08 23.40
CA VAL A 523 -32.33 -28.28 22.74
C VAL A 523 -33.39 -29.17 22.08
N GLU A 524 -34.65 -28.70 22.01
CA GLU A 524 -35.76 -29.45 21.43
C GLU A 524 -35.83 -29.23 19.92
N LEU A 525 -35.82 -30.32 19.15
CA LEU A 525 -35.89 -30.30 17.68
C LEU A 525 -37.29 -30.70 17.19
N GLU A 526 -37.91 -29.82 16.40
CA GLU A 526 -39.07 -30.10 15.57
C GLU A 526 -38.72 -29.98 14.07
N THR A 527 -39.40 -30.76 13.23
CA THR A 527 -39.18 -30.75 11.78
C THR A 527 -40.53 -30.68 11.02
N PRO A 528 -41.24 -29.54 11.06
CA PRO A 528 -42.50 -29.38 10.34
C PRO A 528 -42.28 -29.41 8.81
N GLU A 529 -43.29 -29.87 8.07
CA GLU A 529 -43.27 -29.89 6.61
C GLU A 529 -43.08 -28.47 6.04
N THR A 530 -42.18 -28.33 5.07
CA THR A 530 -41.90 -27.08 4.37
C THR A 530 -41.70 -27.33 2.88
N ALA A 531 -41.47 -26.27 2.10
CA ALA A 531 -41.06 -26.36 0.71
C ALA A 531 -39.75 -25.61 0.50
N HIS A 532 -38.77 -26.25 -0.14
CA HIS A 532 -37.50 -25.63 -0.50
C HIS A 532 -37.05 -26.10 -1.89
N PRO A 533 -36.80 -25.20 -2.85
CA PRO A 533 -36.51 -25.57 -4.24
C PRO A 533 -35.31 -26.51 -4.46
N SER A 534 -34.29 -26.43 -3.60
CA SER A 534 -33.11 -27.31 -3.64
C SER A 534 -33.36 -28.75 -3.17
N PHE A 535 -34.52 -29.04 -2.61
CA PHE A 535 -34.86 -30.33 -2.03
C PHE A 535 -36.09 -30.96 -2.70
N ILE A 536 -36.29 -32.27 -2.50
CA ILE A 536 -37.44 -33.00 -3.04
C ILE A 536 -38.71 -32.60 -2.28
N ASP A 537 -39.76 -32.22 -3.02
CA ASP A 537 -41.08 -31.89 -2.47
C ASP A 537 -41.64 -33.06 -1.62
N GLY A 538 -42.11 -32.74 -0.41
CA GLY A 538 -42.56 -33.72 0.58
C GLY A 538 -41.44 -34.53 1.27
N ARG A 539 -40.16 -34.25 0.99
CA ARG A 539 -38.98 -34.84 1.65
C ARG A 539 -38.03 -33.78 2.19
N VAL A 540 -38.60 -32.69 2.66
CA VAL A 540 -37.92 -31.54 3.24
C VAL A 540 -38.75 -30.99 4.40
N ALA A 541 -38.07 -30.49 5.42
CA ALA A 541 -38.66 -29.90 6.60
C ALA A 541 -37.85 -28.68 7.06
N SER A 542 -38.51 -27.72 7.71
CA SER A 542 -37.81 -26.67 8.44
C SER A 542 -37.10 -27.30 9.65
N VAL A 543 -35.98 -26.72 10.07
CA VAL A 543 -35.31 -27.06 11.32
C VAL A 543 -35.79 -26.05 12.35
N VAL A 544 -36.66 -26.50 13.25
CA VAL A 544 -37.19 -25.66 14.34
C VAL A 544 -36.56 -26.11 15.64
N VAL A 545 -35.81 -25.21 16.29
CA VAL A 545 -35.12 -25.48 17.56
C VAL A 545 -35.70 -24.58 18.64
N ASP A 546 -36.18 -25.18 19.73
CA ASP A 546 -36.85 -24.49 20.84
C ASP A 546 -37.99 -23.52 20.40
N GLY A 547 -38.65 -23.85 19.28
CA GLY A 547 -39.75 -23.09 18.70
C GLY A 547 -39.36 -22.01 17.68
N GLU A 548 -38.07 -21.84 17.38
CA GLU A 548 -37.57 -20.90 16.36
C GLU A 548 -37.19 -21.64 15.07
N ASP A 549 -37.65 -21.16 13.91
CA ASP A 549 -37.23 -21.69 12.60
C ASP A 549 -35.83 -21.15 12.26
N VAL A 550 -34.85 -22.05 12.19
CA VAL A 550 -33.42 -21.72 12.14
C VAL A 550 -32.72 -22.37 10.94
N GLY A 551 -33.42 -23.12 10.09
CA GLY A 551 -32.76 -23.83 9.00
C GLY A 551 -33.62 -24.83 8.24
N VAL A 552 -32.98 -25.75 7.53
CA VAL A 552 -33.63 -26.73 6.64
C VAL A 552 -32.96 -28.10 6.73
N VAL A 553 -33.74 -29.17 6.54
CA VAL A 553 -33.25 -30.56 6.41
C VAL A 553 -34.05 -31.29 5.33
N GLY A 554 -33.39 -32.02 4.44
CA GLY A 554 -34.06 -32.65 3.30
C GLY A 554 -33.21 -33.58 2.45
N GLU A 555 -33.87 -34.28 1.53
CA GLU A 555 -33.22 -34.96 0.39
C GLU A 555 -33.03 -33.99 -0.77
N VAL A 556 -31.79 -33.82 -1.24
CA VAL A 556 -31.43 -32.87 -2.30
C VAL A 556 -32.16 -33.23 -3.60
N HIS A 557 -32.69 -32.23 -4.28
CA HIS A 557 -33.50 -32.40 -5.48
C HIS A 557 -32.65 -33.00 -6.63
N PRO A 558 -33.16 -33.96 -7.42
CA PRO A 558 -32.42 -34.58 -8.52
C PRO A 558 -31.84 -33.60 -9.55
N LYS A 559 -32.50 -32.46 -9.77
CA LYS A 559 -31.95 -31.38 -10.61
C LYS A 559 -30.63 -30.84 -10.05
N VAL A 560 -30.58 -30.52 -8.77
CA VAL A 560 -29.37 -30.03 -8.10
C VAL A 560 -28.27 -31.09 -8.14
N LEU A 561 -28.61 -32.36 -7.90
CA LEU A 561 -27.64 -33.46 -8.02
C LEU A 561 -27.02 -33.55 -9.43
N VAL A 562 -27.83 -33.40 -10.47
CA VAL A 562 -27.36 -33.39 -11.86
C VAL A 562 -26.47 -32.18 -12.16
N GLU A 563 -26.78 -31.00 -11.64
CA GLU A 563 -25.93 -29.80 -11.78
C GLU A 563 -24.57 -29.93 -11.08
N HIS A 564 -24.42 -30.91 -10.18
CA HIS A 564 -23.18 -31.21 -9.44
C HIS A 564 -22.54 -32.56 -9.83
N ASP A 565 -22.97 -33.17 -10.95
CA ASP A 565 -22.46 -34.47 -11.42
C ASP A 565 -22.55 -35.61 -10.39
N LEU A 566 -23.55 -35.56 -9.51
CA LEU A 566 -23.78 -36.56 -8.46
C LEU A 566 -24.78 -37.62 -8.91
N GLU A 567 -24.31 -38.87 -9.01
CA GLU A 567 -25.14 -40.02 -9.42
C GLU A 567 -25.85 -40.73 -8.24
N LEU A 568 -25.67 -40.24 -7.02
CA LEU A 568 -26.18 -40.84 -5.78
C LEU A 568 -27.04 -39.84 -5.00
N PRO A 569 -28.01 -40.32 -4.20
CA PRO A 569 -28.79 -39.43 -3.36
C PRO A 569 -27.91 -38.75 -2.31
N VAL A 570 -28.23 -37.48 -2.04
CA VAL A 570 -27.64 -36.69 -0.96
C VAL A 570 -28.76 -36.22 -0.04
N ALA A 571 -28.61 -36.45 1.25
CA ALA A 571 -29.44 -35.81 2.28
C ALA A 571 -28.60 -34.73 2.97
N ALA A 572 -29.20 -33.59 3.29
CA ALA A 572 -28.48 -32.45 3.87
C ALA A 572 -29.29 -31.76 4.96
N PHE A 573 -28.60 -31.08 5.86
CA PHE A 573 -29.20 -30.10 6.76
C PHE A 573 -28.30 -28.88 6.92
N GLU A 574 -28.90 -27.73 7.17
CA GLU A 574 -28.19 -26.52 7.56
C GLU A 574 -29.04 -25.66 8.50
N PHE A 575 -28.42 -25.08 9.53
CA PHE A 575 -29.10 -24.19 10.47
C PHE A 575 -28.15 -23.22 11.18
N ASP A 576 -28.66 -22.13 11.78
CA ASP A 576 -27.88 -21.17 12.58
C ASP A 576 -27.29 -21.85 13.84
N LEU A 577 -25.97 -21.79 13.98
CA LEU A 577 -25.24 -22.36 15.13
C LEU A 577 -25.75 -21.82 16.47
N ASN A 578 -26.19 -20.57 16.54
CA ASN A 578 -26.67 -19.97 17.79
C ASN A 578 -27.92 -20.66 18.34
N ALA A 579 -28.61 -21.46 17.53
CA ALA A 579 -29.74 -22.28 17.97
C ALA A 579 -29.33 -23.39 18.96
N LEU A 580 -28.02 -23.71 19.09
CA LEU A 580 -27.52 -24.72 20.03
C LEU A 580 -27.14 -24.16 21.42
N ARG A 581 -27.49 -22.90 21.73
CA ARG A 581 -27.04 -22.21 22.94
C ARG A 581 -27.77 -22.59 24.22
#